data_AF-A0AAD4QLY1-F1
#
_entry.id   AF-A0AAD4QLY1-F1
#
_cell.length_a   1.000
_cell.length_b   1.000
_cell.length_c   1.000
_cell.angle_alpha   90.00
_cell.angle_beta   90.00
_cell.angle_gamma   90.00
#
_symmetry.space_group_name_H-M   'P 1'
#
loop_
_entity.id
_entity.type
_entity.pdbx_description
1 polymer ?
#
loop_
_entity_poly.entity_id
_entity_poly.type
_entity_poly.pdbx_seq_one_letter_code
_entity_poly.pdbx_strand_id
1 'polypeptide(L)'
;IACGRCRRQFSRYTCPRCNLLYCSLSCFRAEAHSQCTEPFYHDQLASDIHAEPSSSVAERKAMLDLLKRFEGTILTIPSLI
;
A
#
# COMPACT_ATOMS: atom_id res chain seq x y z
N ILE A 1 -6.57 -11.96 29.24
CA ILE A 1 -6.90 -12.97 28.20
C ILE A 1 -5.61 -13.27 27.41
N ALA A 2 -5.35 -14.53 27.04
CA ALA A 2 -4.13 -14.89 26.31
C ALA A 2 -4.23 -14.53 24.82
N CYS A 3 -3.10 -14.28 24.16
CA CYS A 3 -3.02 -14.07 22.72
C CYS A 3 -3.53 -15.32 21.97
N GLY A 4 -4.54 -15.14 21.12
CA GLY A 4 -5.13 -16.22 20.31
C GLY A 4 -4.17 -16.83 19.28
N ARG A 5 -3.06 -16.13 18.97
CA ARG A 5 -2.05 -16.60 18.02
C ARG A 5 -0.88 -17.33 18.68
N CYS A 6 -0.12 -16.65 19.54
CA CYS A 6 1.09 -17.24 20.14
C CYS A 6 0.81 -17.98 21.45
N ARG A 7 -0.31 -17.68 22.14
CA ARG A 7 -0.67 -18.21 23.47
C ARG A 7 0.41 -18.07 24.56
N ARG A 8 1.48 -17.32 24.31
CA ARG A 8 2.61 -17.11 25.23
C ARG A 8 2.47 -15.84 26.08
N GLN A 9 1.75 -14.85 25.58
CA GLN A 9 1.61 -13.54 26.19
C GLN A 9 0.13 -13.15 26.31
N PHE A 10 -0.15 -12.21 27.20
CA PHE A 10 -1.46 -11.58 27.29
C PHE A 10 -1.73 -10.74 26.03
N SER A 11 -2.98 -10.78 25.56
CA SER A 11 -3.43 -9.94 24.46
C SER A 11 -3.42 -8.48 24.84
N ARG A 12 -2.89 -7.63 23.97
CA ARG A 12 -2.85 -6.16 24.13
C ARG A 12 -3.76 -5.45 23.15
N TYR A 13 -4.13 -6.13 22.06
CA TYR A 13 -4.88 -5.57 20.95
C TYR A 13 -5.95 -6.56 20.49
N THR A 14 -6.96 -6.05 19.78
CA THR A 14 -8.07 -6.81 19.21
C THR A 14 -8.19 -6.48 17.74
N CYS A 15 -8.27 -7.49 16.87
CA CYS A 15 -8.51 -7.28 15.46
C CYS A 15 -9.96 -6.78 15.26
N PRO A 16 -10.21 -5.65 14.57
CA PRO A 16 -11.56 -5.13 14.37
C PRO A 16 -12.41 -5.95 13.40
N ARG A 17 -11.79 -6.84 12.62
CA ARG A 17 -12.45 -7.63 11.56
C ARG A 17 -12.97 -8.97 12.06
N CYS A 18 -12.18 -9.66 12.88
CA CYS A 18 -12.48 -11.01 13.37
C CYS A 18 -12.49 -11.11 14.90
N ASN A 19 -12.30 -10.00 15.61
CA ASN A 19 -12.25 -9.91 17.08
C ASN A 19 -11.14 -10.77 17.74
N LEU A 20 -10.16 -11.23 16.96
CA LEU A 20 -9.03 -11.98 17.48
C LEU A 20 -8.16 -11.10 18.39
N LEU A 21 -7.92 -11.59 19.60
CA LEU A 21 -7.05 -10.97 20.60
C LEU A 21 -5.59 -11.35 20.33
N TYR A 22 -4.69 -10.36 20.17
CA TYR A 22 -3.27 -10.58 19.88
C TYR A 22 -2.35 -9.71 20.75
N CYS A 23 -1.08 -10.12 20.91
CA CYS A 23 -0.13 -9.43 21.79
C CYS A 23 0.78 -8.41 21.08
N SER A 24 1.08 -8.62 19.80
CA SER A 24 2.09 -7.85 19.05
C SER A 24 1.80 -7.82 17.54
N LEU A 25 2.47 -6.91 16.82
CA LEU A 25 2.41 -6.85 15.35
C LEU A 25 2.86 -8.16 14.70
N SER A 26 3.82 -8.87 15.27
CA SER A 26 4.23 -10.19 14.75
C SER A 26 3.09 -11.21 14.80
N CYS A 27 2.23 -11.16 15.82
CA CYS A 27 1.03 -12.01 15.89
C CYS A 27 -0.07 -11.54 14.95
N PHE A 28 -0.16 -10.23 14.70
CA PHE A 28 -1.10 -9.66 13.73
C PHE A 28 -0.73 -10.08 12.30
N ARG A 29 0.55 -9.99 11.92
CA ARG A 29 1.08 -10.29 10.58
C ARG A 29 1.33 -11.77 10.31
N ALA A 30 1.02 -12.64 11.26
CA ALA A 30 1.28 -14.06 11.10
C ALA A 30 0.39 -14.66 10.01
N GLU A 31 0.89 -15.66 9.30
CA GLU A 31 0.21 -16.22 8.12
C GLU A 31 -1.20 -16.77 8.41
N ALA A 32 -1.47 -17.32 9.60
CA ALA A 32 -2.84 -17.74 9.93
C ALA A 32 -3.81 -16.60 10.24
N HIS A 33 -3.33 -15.35 10.27
CA HIS A 33 -4.15 -14.14 10.36
C HIS A 33 -4.06 -13.32 9.05
N SER A 34 -3.59 -13.93 7.95
CA SER A 34 -3.47 -13.29 6.63
C SER A 34 -4.81 -12.81 6.09
N GLN A 35 -5.90 -13.56 6.29
CA GLN A 35 -7.24 -13.21 5.82
C GLN A 35 -7.73 -11.82 6.28
N CYS A 36 -7.30 -11.36 7.47
CA CYS A 36 -7.64 -10.03 7.97
C CYS A 36 -6.54 -9.00 7.67
N THR A 37 -5.30 -9.47 7.53
CA THR A 37 -4.11 -8.61 7.40
C THR A 37 -3.90 -8.13 5.97
N GLU A 38 -4.00 -9.01 4.98
CA GLU A 38 -3.91 -8.68 3.55
C GLU A 38 -4.84 -7.54 3.14
N PRO A 39 -6.16 -7.66 3.36
CA PRO A 39 -7.06 -6.61 2.94
C PRO A 39 -6.92 -5.33 3.77
N PHE A 40 -6.46 -5.40 5.02
CA PHE A 40 -6.12 -4.20 5.79
C PHE A 40 -4.98 -3.41 5.13
N TYR A 41 -3.94 -4.10 4.62
CA TYR A 41 -2.89 -3.43 3.86
C TYR A 41 -3.36 -2.88 2.54
N HIS A 42 -4.17 -3.64 1.81
CA HIS A 42 -4.76 -3.19 0.55
C HIS A 42 -5.56 -1.89 0.76
N ASP A 43 -6.44 -1.87 1.75
CA ASP A 43 -7.29 -0.71 2.05
C ASP A 43 -6.44 0.50 2.47
N GLN A 44 -5.39 0.28 3.27
CA GLN A 44 -4.45 1.34 3.66
C GLN A 44 -3.71 1.91 2.44
N LEU A 45 -3.17 1.05 1.57
CA LEU A 45 -2.46 1.48 0.36
C LEU A 45 -3.39 2.22 -0.61
N ALA A 46 -4.60 1.71 -0.82
CA ALA A 46 -5.59 2.37 -1.66
C ALA A 46 -5.96 3.75 -1.10
N SER A 47 -6.19 3.85 0.21
CA SER A 47 -6.45 5.11 0.89
C SER A 47 -5.29 6.09 0.72
N ASP A 48 -4.05 5.64 0.90
CA ASP A 48 -2.87 6.48 0.78
C ASP A 48 -2.69 6.99 -0.67
N ILE A 49 -2.87 6.12 -1.67
CA ILE A 49 -2.83 6.49 -3.09
C ILE A 49 -3.90 7.53 -3.45
N HIS A 50 -5.10 7.41 -2.88
CA HIS A 50 -6.20 8.36 -3.11
C HIS A 50 -6.08 9.64 -2.28
N ALA A 51 -5.40 9.60 -1.14
CA ALA A 51 -5.16 10.75 -0.28
C ALA A 51 -4.05 11.66 -0.82
N GLU A 52 -3.14 11.14 -1.65
CA GLU A 52 -2.20 11.97 -2.40
C GLU A 52 -2.99 12.93 -3.30
N PRO A 53 -2.85 14.26 -3.12
CA PRO A 53 -3.60 15.21 -3.88
C PRO A 53 -3.30 15.01 -5.36
N SER A 54 -4.37 14.90 -6.13
CA SER A 54 -4.33 14.85 -7.58
C SER A 54 -3.42 15.99 -8.05
N SER A 55 -2.29 15.67 -8.67
CA SER A 55 -1.24 16.64 -9.02
C SER A 55 -1.84 17.93 -9.56
N SER A 56 -1.35 19.07 -9.07
CA SER A 56 -1.84 20.38 -9.46
C SER A 56 -1.86 20.51 -10.99
N VAL A 57 -2.73 21.36 -11.53
CA VAL A 57 -2.79 21.58 -12.99
C VAL A 57 -1.40 21.93 -13.56
N ALA A 58 -0.57 22.63 -12.78
CA ALA A 58 0.81 22.95 -13.12
C ALA A 58 1.72 21.70 -13.17
N GLU A 59 1.66 20.83 -12.17
CA GLU A 59 2.44 19.58 -12.14
C GLU A 59 2.02 18.63 -13.25
N ARG A 60 0.71 18.49 -13.51
CA ARG A 60 0.21 17.71 -14.66
C ARG A 60 0.74 18.24 -15.97
N LYS A 61 0.75 19.57 -16.14
CA LYS A 61 1.26 20.22 -17.35
C LYS A 61 2.77 19.99 -17.49
N ALA A 62 3.54 20.09 -16.42
CA ALA A 62 4.97 19.81 -16.43
C ALA A 62 5.26 18.33 -16.76
N MET A 63 4.48 17.40 -16.21
CA MET A 63 4.59 15.98 -16.52
C MET A 63 4.27 15.69 -18.00
N LEU A 64 3.19 16.26 -18.53
CA LEU A 64 2.84 16.14 -19.96
C LEU A 64 3.89 16.75 -20.88
N ASP A 65 4.48 17.89 -20.51
CA ASP A 65 5.53 18.53 -21.29
C ASP A 65 6.81 17.66 -21.32
N LEU A 66 7.16 17.02 -20.20
CA LEU A 66 8.26 16.07 -20.14
C LEU A 66 8.03 14.87 -21.07
N LEU A 67 6.85 14.25 -21.03
CA LEU A 67 6.49 13.13 -21.91
C LEU A 67 6.62 13.50 -23.40
N LYS A 68 6.13 14.68 -23.79
CA LYS A 68 6.26 15.20 -25.18
C LYS A 68 7.70 15.39 -25.62
N ARG A 69 8.60 15.83 -24.73
CA ARG A 69 10.04 15.95 -25.04
C ARG A 69 10.65 14.59 -25.34
N PHE A 70 10.27 13.55 -24.58
CA PHE A 70 10.74 12.19 -24.83
C PHE A 70 10.19 11.63 -26.14
N GLU A 71 8.92 11.85 -26.47
CA GLU A 71 8.35 11.46 -27.78
C GLU A 71 9.12 12.09 -28.95
N GLY A 72 9.43 13.39 -28.87
CA GLY A 72 10.25 14.06 -29.89
C GLY A 72 11.68 13.51 -29.98
N THR A 73 12.24 13.06 -28.87
CA THR A 73 13.59 12.47 -28.82
C THR A 73 13.58 11.06 -29.44
N ILE A 74 12.58 10.23 -29.13
CA ILE A 74 12.42 8.87 -29.67
C ILE A 74 12.28 8.88 -31.19
N LEU A 75 11.55 9.86 -31.76
CA LEU A 75 11.39 10.02 -33.21
C LEU A 75 12.67 10.50 -33.94
N THR A 76 13.72 10.86 -33.19
CA THR A 76 15.01 11.32 -33.74
C THR A 76 16.17 10.34 -33.49
N ILE A 77 15.91 9.20 -32.85
CA ILE A 77 16.90 8.13 -32.68
C ILE A 77 16.83 7.22 -33.91
N PRO A 78 17.85 7.19 -34.80
CA PRO A 78 17.81 6.46 -36.05
C PRO A 78 17.98 4.93 -35.91
N SER A 79 17.99 4.39 -34.69
CA SER A 79 18.27 2.98 -34.41
C SER A 79 17.07 2.17 -33.88
N LEU A 80 15.84 2.65 -34.09
CA LEU A 80 14.61 1.90 -33.75
C LEU A 80 13.54 1.89 -34.86
N ILE A 81 13.96 2.04 -36.12
CA ILE A 81 13.19 1.64 -37.31
C ILE A 81 14.07 0.72 -38.15
#